data_AF-A0A530L9I8-F1
#
_entry.id   AF-A0A530L9I8-F1
#
_cell.length_a   1.000
_cell.length_b   1.000
_cell.length_c   1.000
_cell.angle_alpha   90.00
_cell.angle_beta   90.00
_cell.angle_gamma   90.00
#
_symmetry.space_group_name_H-M   'P 1'
#
loop_
_entity.id
_entity.type
_entity.pdbx_description
1 polymer ?
#
loop_
_entity_poly.entity_id
_entity_poly.type
_entity_poly.pdbx_seq_one_letter_code
_entity_poly.pdbx_strand_id
1 'polypeptide(L)'
;INTVADMAGMKFRVIQSDIFVDMVAALGANATPMPYGEVYSAIETGVIDGAENNFPSYDTAKHAEVAKYYSLDEHTMVPEAFVMAKSSWDKLTPDDQAIFKAAAKESVAKQRELWTAKVKESRAKVEAAGSQITTPDKQPFIDAMGPVYEKHVKDDKLKAMV
;
A
#
# COMPACT_ATOMS: atom_id res chain seq x y z
N ILE A 1 8.69 -13.86 -4.10
CA ILE A 1 7.39 -14.41 -4.50
C ILE A 1 7.27 -14.25 -6.00
N ASN A 2 7.35 -15.33 -6.77
CA ASN A 2 7.20 -15.30 -8.22
C ASN A 2 5.83 -15.85 -8.68
N THR A 3 5.14 -16.60 -7.81
CA THR A 3 3.78 -17.11 -8.05
C THR A 3 2.93 -16.99 -6.79
N VAL A 4 1.59 -17.03 -6.93
CA VAL A 4 0.66 -17.04 -5.78
C VAL A 4 0.95 -18.21 -4.83
N ALA A 5 1.37 -19.37 -5.36
CA ALA A 5 1.70 -20.55 -4.54
C ALA A 5 2.87 -20.29 -3.58
N ASP A 6 3.80 -19.39 -3.89
CA ASP A 6 4.91 -19.03 -3.00
C ASP A 6 4.42 -18.31 -1.73
N MET A 7 3.20 -17.75 -1.74
CA MET A 7 2.61 -17.06 -0.59
C MET A 7 1.96 -18.01 0.41
N ALA A 8 1.75 -19.29 0.04
CA ALA A 8 1.01 -20.25 0.83
C ALA A 8 1.55 -20.37 2.26
N GLY A 9 0.72 -20.03 3.25
CA GLY A 9 1.06 -20.13 4.67
C GLY A 9 1.98 -19.02 5.21
N MET A 10 2.52 -18.13 4.37
CA MET A 10 3.33 -17.00 4.81
C MET A 10 2.50 -16.02 5.65
N LYS A 11 3.12 -15.38 6.64
CA LYS A 11 2.52 -14.36 7.49
C LYS A 11 2.86 -12.98 6.95
N PHE A 12 1.90 -12.31 6.34
CA PHE A 12 2.07 -10.98 5.78
C PHE A 12 1.39 -9.92 6.64
N ARG A 13 2.13 -8.90 7.03
CA ARG A 13 1.52 -7.72 7.63
C ARG A 13 0.69 -6.97 6.59
N VAL A 14 -0.47 -6.49 7.02
CA VAL A 14 -1.34 -5.58 6.27
C VAL A 14 -1.73 -4.35 7.10
N ILE A 15 -2.22 -3.30 6.44
CA ILE A 15 -2.88 -2.17 7.11
C ILE A 15 -4.13 -2.69 7.84
N GLN A 16 -4.52 -2.02 8.93
CA GLN A 16 -5.68 -2.37 9.76
C GLN A 16 -7.02 -2.12 9.05
N SER A 17 -7.33 -2.94 8.04
CA SER A 17 -8.60 -2.94 7.30
C SER A 17 -8.91 -4.34 6.77
N ASP A 18 -10.18 -4.74 6.88
CA ASP A 18 -10.67 -6.07 6.52
C ASP A 18 -10.41 -6.40 5.04
N ILE A 19 -10.44 -5.41 4.14
CA ILE A 19 -10.18 -5.64 2.72
C ILE A 19 -8.77 -6.17 2.46
N PHE A 20 -7.77 -5.69 3.20
CA PHE A 20 -6.39 -6.17 3.04
C PHE A 20 -6.19 -7.54 3.71
N VAL A 21 -6.94 -7.83 4.78
CA VAL A 21 -6.98 -9.17 5.39
C VAL A 21 -7.51 -10.18 4.38
N ASP A 22 -8.64 -9.87 3.75
CA ASP A 22 -9.26 -10.74 2.75
C ASP A 22 -8.41 -10.86 1.48
N MET A 23 -7.75 -9.79 1.05
CA MET A 23 -6.81 -9.79 -0.09
C MET A 23 -5.68 -10.79 0.13
N VAL A 24 -4.99 -10.73 1.28
CA VAL A 24 -3.89 -11.65 1.57
C VAL A 24 -4.38 -13.08 1.78
N ALA A 25 -5.57 -13.26 2.39
CA ALA A 25 -6.19 -14.58 2.53
C ALA A 25 -6.55 -15.19 1.15
N ALA A 26 -7.01 -14.39 0.20
CA ALA A 26 -7.31 -14.84 -1.16
C ALA A 26 -6.06 -15.32 -1.92
N LEU A 27 -4.87 -14.84 -1.54
CA LEU A 27 -3.58 -15.29 -2.05
C LEU A 27 -3.04 -16.53 -1.32
N GLY A 28 -3.78 -17.10 -0.36
CA GLY A 28 -3.38 -18.29 0.41
C GLY A 28 -2.39 -18.00 1.54
N ALA A 29 -2.14 -16.72 1.84
CA ALA A 29 -1.30 -16.27 2.95
C ALA A 29 -2.14 -15.93 4.19
N ASN A 30 -1.45 -15.75 5.32
CA ASN A 30 -2.04 -15.34 6.59
C ASN A 30 -1.79 -13.85 6.81
N ALA A 31 -2.86 -13.06 6.88
CA ALA A 31 -2.77 -11.62 7.13
C ALA A 31 -2.62 -11.29 8.62
N THR A 32 -1.71 -10.38 8.95
CA THR A 32 -1.50 -9.85 10.32
C THR A 32 -1.68 -8.33 10.32
N PRO A 33 -2.87 -7.81 10.67
CA PRO A 33 -3.11 -6.37 10.74
C PRO A 33 -2.25 -5.70 11.82
N MET A 34 -1.47 -4.68 11.46
CA MET A 34 -0.54 -4.05 12.39
C MET A 34 -0.24 -2.58 12.03
N PRO A 35 -0.02 -1.70 13.03
CA PRO A 35 0.49 -0.35 12.82
C PRO A 35 1.81 -0.34 12.02
N TYR A 36 1.99 0.67 11.17
CA TYR A 36 3.16 0.74 10.29
C TYR A 36 4.50 0.81 11.06
N GLY A 37 4.53 1.46 12.22
CA GLY A 37 5.75 1.62 13.02
C GLY A 37 6.27 0.33 13.67
N GLU A 38 5.49 -0.74 13.70
CA GLU A 38 5.86 -2.03 14.31
C GLU A 38 6.39 -3.05 13.27
N VAL A 39 6.27 -2.73 11.98
CA VAL A 39 6.54 -3.69 10.89
C VAL A 39 8.00 -4.12 10.84
N TYR A 40 8.93 -3.16 10.95
CA TYR A 40 10.37 -3.45 10.92
C TYR A 40 10.75 -4.51 11.98
N SER A 41 10.40 -4.27 13.24
CA SER A 41 10.76 -5.17 14.34
C SER A 41 10.03 -6.51 14.24
N ALA A 42 8.79 -6.52 13.75
CA ALA A 42 8.04 -7.76 13.54
C ALA A 42 8.67 -8.65 12.46
N ILE A 43 9.21 -8.07 11.38
CA ILE A 43 9.99 -8.82 10.38
C ILE A 43 11.32 -9.28 11.00
N GLU A 44 12.05 -8.38 11.65
CA GLU A 44 13.37 -8.66 12.24
C GLU A 44 13.33 -9.82 13.24
N THR A 45 12.26 -9.90 14.04
CA THR A 45 12.06 -10.93 15.06
C THR A 45 11.35 -12.19 14.54
N GLY A 46 10.93 -12.22 13.27
CA GLY A 46 10.24 -13.36 12.65
C GLY A 46 8.80 -13.56 13.12
N VAL A 47 8.15 -12.54 13.69
CA VAL A 47 6.71 -12.57 14.01
C VAL A 47 5.89 -12.64 12.71
N ILE A 48 6.33 -11.92 11.69
CA ILE A 48 5.80 -11.93 10.31
C ILE A 48 6.93 -12.23 9.34
N ASP A 49 6.59 -12.82 8.20
CA ASP A 49 7.55 -13.18 7.15
C ASP A 49 7.79 -12.02 6.17
N GLY A 50 6.84 -11.08 6.10
CA GLY A 50 6.93 -9.93 5.21
C GLY A 50 5.78 -8.94 5.36
N ALA A 51 5.77 -7.95 4.48
CA ALA A 51 4.74 -6.93 4.35
C ALA A 51 4.62 -6.52 2.87
N GLU A 52 3.64 -5.68 2.56
CA GLU A 52 3.51 -5.01 1.27
C GLU A 52 3.70 -3.50 1.42
N ASN A 53 4.32 -2.86 0.41
CA ASN A 53 4.29 -1.42 0.23
C ASN A 53 4.96 -0.99 -1.08
N ASN A 54 4.95 0.31 -1.37
CA ASN A 54 5.74 0.93 -2.43
C ASN A 54 7.23 1.09 -2.05
N PHE A 55 8.08 1.38 -3.06
CA PHE A 55 9.53 1.57 -2.85
C PHE A 55 9.88 2.66 -1.83
N PRO A 56 9.28 3.87 -1.85
CA PRO A 56 9.56 4.89 -0.84
C PRO A 56 9.35 4.42 0.60
N SER A 57 8.25 3.71 0.88
CA SER A 57 7.99 3.15 2.20
C SER A 57 8.99 2.05 2.57
N TYR A 58 9.23 1.10 1.66
CA TYR A 58 10.16 -0.02 1.85
C TYR A 58 11.60 0.45 2.17
N ASP A 59 12.03 1.53 1.53
CA ASP A 59 13.31 2.22 1.80
C ASP A 59 13.29 2.98 3.13
N THR A 60 12.37 3.93 3.29
CA THR A 60 12.42 4.92 4.39
C THR A 60 12.09 4.33 5.75
N ALA A 61 11.26 3.29 5.81
CA ALA A 61 11.02 2.52 7.04
C ALA A 61 12.03 1.38 7.24
N LYS A 62 13.06 1.28 6.38
CA LYS A 62 14.15 0.31 6.49
C LYS A 62 13.71 -1.15 6.41
N HIS A 63 12.53 -1.45 5.89
CA HIS A 63 12.08 -2.84 5.71
C HIS A 63 13.04 -3.60 4.79
N ALA A 64 13.72 -2.91 3.86
CA ALA A 64 14.78 -3.47 3.02
C ALA A 64 15.99 -4.02 3.80
N GLU A 65 16.20 -3.64 5.07
CA GLU A 65 17.27 -4.18 5.90
C GLU A 65 16.93 -5.61 6.37
N VAL A 66 15.65 -5.88 6.61
CA VAL A 66 15.14 -7.10 7.27
C VAL A 66 14.33 -8.03 6.36
N ALA A 67 13.85 -7.56 5.20
CA ALA A 67 13.20 -8.35 4.16
C ALA A 67 13.84 -8.04 2.81
N LYS A 68 14.69 -8.93 2.27
CA LYS A 68 15.52 -8.65 1.08
C LYS A 68 14.85 -8.93 -0.26
N TYR A 69 13.71 -9.59 -0.28
CA TYR A 69 13.01 -9.98 -1.50
C TYR A 69 11.81 -9.07 -1.71
N TYR A 70 11.75 -8.41 -2.86
CA TYR A 70 10.66 -7.53 -3.24
C TYR A 70 10.08 -8.00 -4.58
N SER A 71 8.80 -8.35 -4.61
CA SER A 71 8.15 -8.88 -5.81
C SER A 71 7.15 -7.86 -6.35
N LEU A 72 7.35 -7.43 -7.60
CA LEU A 72 6.52 -6.43 -8.29
C LEU A 72 5.24 -7.06 -8.86
N ASP A 73 4.41 -7.61 -7.99
CA ASP A 73 3.05 -8.04 -8.33
C ASP A 73 2.09 -6.85 -8.50
N GLU A 74 2.38 -5.72 -7.84
CA GLU A 74 1.66 -4.43 -7.95
C GLU A 74 0.15 -4.56 -7.66
N HIS A 75 -0.19 -5.39 -6.68
CA HIS A 75 -1.56 -5.80 -6.36
C HIS A 75 -2.49 -4.65 -5.91
N THR A 76 -1.95 -3.51 -5.44
CA THR A 76 -2.74 -2.34 -5.06
C THR A 76 -2.14 -1.02 -5.51
N MET A 77 -3.02 -0.03 -5.72
CA MET A 77 -2.68 1.39 -5.89
C MET A 77 -3.57 2.25 -4.97
N VAL A 78 -3.40 2.07 -3.65
CA VAL A 78 -4.17 2.82 -2.65
C VAL A 78 -3.74 4.30 -2.66
N PRO A 79 -4.63 5.26 -2.93
CA PRO A 79 -4.29 6.67 -2.87
C PRO A 79 -4.18 7.16 -1.42
N GLU A 80 -3.39 8.21 -1.21
CA GLU A 80 -3.43 8.98 0.03
C GLU A 80 -4.55 10.04 -0.02
N ALA A 81 -5.16 10.32 1.13
CA ALA A 81 -6.20 11.33 1.27
C ALA A 81 -5.77 12.44 2.22
N PHE A 82 -5.73 13.68 1.72
CA PHE A 82 -5.57 14.85 2.56
C PHE A 82 -6.94 15.30 3.08
N VAL A 83 -7.14 15.19 4.39
CA VAL A 83 -8.42 15.49 5.06
C VAL A 83 -8.26 16.60 6.09
N MET A 84 -9.28 17.43 6.22
CA MET A 84 -9.39 18.44 7.26
C MET A 84 -10.54 18.09 8.20
N ALA A 85 -10.34 18.31 9.50
CA ALA A 85 -11.42 18.16 10.48
C ALA A 85 -12.60 19.07 10.11
N LYS A 86 -13.79 18.50 9.96
CA LYS A 86 -15.00 19.24 9.59
C LYS A 86 -15.30 20.41 10.54
N SER A 87 -15.08 20.24 11.84
CA SER A 87 -15.29 21.29 12.83
C SER A 87 -14.35 22.49 12.67
N SER A 88 -13.15 22.30 12.10
CA SER A 88 -12.24 23.38 11.75
C SER A 88 -12.63 24.00 10.41
N TRP A 89 -13.03 23.17 9.44
CA TRP A 89 -13.50 23.60 8.12
C TRP A 89 -14.72 24.52 8.22
N ASP A 90 -15.69 24.17 9.05
CA ASP A 90 -16.94 24.91 9.22
C ASP A 90 -16.74 26.29 9.89
N LYS A 91 -15.56 26.55 10.49
CA LYS A 91 -15.20 27.86 11.06
C LYS A 91 -14.57 28.80 10.03
N LEU A 92 -14.16 28.29 8.87
CA LEU A 92 -13.58 29.10 7.81
C LEU A 92 -14.66 29.91 7.10
N THR A 93 -14.30 31.11 6.65
CA THR A 93 -15.16 31.88 5.74
C THR A 93 -15.26 31.17 4.39
N PRO A 94 -16.30 31.44 3.58
CA PRO A 94 -16.39 30.89 2.22
C PRO A 94 -15.14 31.16 1.35
N ASP A 95 -14.51 32.32 1.53
CA ASP A 95 -13.29 32.70 0.81
C ASP A 95 -12.08 31.85 1.26
N ASP A 96 -11.90 31.66 2.56
CA ASP A 96 -10.84 30.80 3.10
C ASP A 96 -11.04 29.33 2.69
N GLN A 97 -12.29 28.86 2.67
CA GLN A 97 -12.63 27.54 2.15
C GLN A 97 -12.23 27.39 0.67
N ALA A 98 -12.48 28.41 -0.15
CA ALA A 98 -12.08 28.40 -1.55
C ALA A 98 -10.56 28.35 -1.72
N ILE A 99 -9.82 29.16 -0.94
CA ILE A 99 -8.35 29.18 -0.94
C ILE A 99 -7.80 27.82 -0.50
N PHE A 100 -8.31 27.24 0.59
CA PHE A 100 -7.85 25.94 1.07
C PHE A 100 -8.05 24.84 0.03
N LYS A 101 -9.23 24.79 -0.63
CA LYS A 101 -9.50 23.82 -1.70
C LYS A 101 -8.58 24.00 -2.90
N ALA A 102 -8.32 25.25 -3.30
CA ALA A 102 -7.41 25.55 -4.40
C ALA A 102 -5.99 25.06 -4.07
N ALA A 103 -5.46 25.43 -2.90
CA ALA A 103 -4.14 25.02 -2.45
C ALA A 103 -4.01 23.49 -2.32
N ALA A 104 -5.03 22.81 -1.78
CA ALA A 104 -5.06 21.36 -1.68
C ALA A 104 -5.08 20.68 -3.07
N LYS A 105 -5.73 21.27 -4.07
CA LYS A 105 -5.73 20.75 -5.44
C LYS A 105 -4.39 20.99 -6.15
N GLU A 106 -3.81 22.17 -5.97
CA GLU A 106 -2.51 22.54 -6.55
C GLU A 106 -1.37 21.69 -5.98
N SER A 107 -1.43 21.34 -4.70
CA SER A 107 -0.41 20.51 -4.05
C SER A 107 -0.30 19.10 -4.66
N VAL A 108 -1.39 18.56 -5.24
CA VAL A 108 -1.39 17.22 -5.87
C VAL A 108 -0.39 17.13 -7.01
N ALA A 109 -0.30 18.16 -7.86
CA ALA A 109 0.66 18.17 -8.97
C ALA A 109 2.09 18.13 -8.45
N LYS A 110 2.39 18.93 -7.41
CA LYS A 110 3.71 18.95 -6.79
C LYS A 110 4.03 17.64 -6.07
N GLN A 111 3.07 17.07 -5.36
CA GLN A 111 3.23 15.77 -4.70
C GLN A 111 3.57 14.68 -5.71
N ARG A 112 2.90 14.61 -6.86
CA ARG A 112 3.16 13.60 -7.90
C ARG A 112 4.53 13.75 -8.55
N GLU A 113 4.99 14.98 -8.77
CA GLU A 113 6.34 15.28 -9.25
C GLU A 113 7.39 14.72 -8.28
N LEU A 114 7.27 15.07 -6.99
CA LEU A 114 8.17 14.61 -5.94
C LEU A 114 8.11 13.09 -5.75
N TRP A 115 6.90 12.52 -5.80
CA TRP A 115 6.67 11.08 -5.67
C TRP A 115 7.37 10.30 -6.78
N THR A 116 7.25 10.76 -8.03
CA THR A 116 7.91 10.12 -9.18
C THR A 116 9.43 10.11 -9.01
N ALA A 117 10.00 11.21 -8.54
CA ALA A 117 11.43 11.27 -8.22
C ALA A 117 11.79 10.31 -7.08
N LYS A 118 11.00 10.31 -6.00
CA LYS A 118 11.26 9.50 -4.82
C LYS A 118 11.17 7.99 -5.08
N VAL A 119 10.22 7.54 -5.90
CA VAL A 119 10.11 6.12 -6.30
C VAL A 119 11.40 5.66 -7.00
N LYS A 120 11.94 6.46 -7.93
CA LYS A 120 13.19 6.15 -8.63
C LYS A 120 14.38 6.12 -7.68
N GLU A 121 14.49 7.13 -6.82
CA GLU A 121 15.55 7.24 -5.81
C GLU A 121 15.53 6.03 -4.85
N SER A 122 14.39 5.74 -4.24
CA SER A 122 14.25 4.68 -3.25
C SER A 122 14.46 3.30 -3.88
N ARG A 123 13.98 3.05 -5.10
CA ARG A 123 14.26 1.80 -5.81
C ARG A 123 15.77 1.59 -6.01
N ALA A 124 16.46 2.60 -6.57
CA ALA A 124 17.89 2.50 -6.80
C ALA A 124 18.68 2.27 -5.50
N LYS A 125 18.25 2.93 -4.41
CA LYS A 125 18.86 2.78 -3.09
C LYS A 125 18.69 1.37 -2.52
N VAL A 126 17.50 0.78 -2.58
CA VAL A 126 17.27 -0.56 -2.03
C VAL A 126 17.90 -1.67 -2.88
N GLU A 127 17.97 -1.50 -4.20
CA GLU A 127 18.72 -2.38 -5.12
C GLU A 127 20.22 -2.33 -4.78
N ALA A 128 20.80 -1.13 -4.63
CA ALA A 128 22.20 -0.95 -4.24
C ALA A 128 22.51 -1.51 -2.84
N ALA A 129 21.52 -1.53 -1.94
CA ALA A 129 21.61 -2.15 -0.61
C ALA A 129 21.36 -3.67 -0.63
N GLY A 130 21.24 -4.29 -1.82
CA GLY A 130 21.17 -5.73 -2.01
C GLY A 130 19.76 -6.33 -2.02
N SER A 131 18.71 -5.52 -2.16
CA SER A 131 17.35 -6.06 -2.36
C SER A 131 17.24 -6.75 -3.71
N GLN A 132 16.63 -7.94 -3.73
CA GLN A 132 16.34 -8.69 -4.94
C GLN A 132 14.93 -8.36 -5.41
N ILE A 133 14.83 -7.72 -6.57
CA ILE A 133 13.57 -7.30 -7.16
C ILE A 133 13.19 -8.27 -8.28
N THR A 134 12.01 -8.88 -8.16
CA THR A 134 11.42 -9.74 -9.20
C THR A 134 10.15 -9.13 -9.77
N THR A 135 9.75 -9.56 -10.97
CA THR A 135 8.49 -9.15 -11.60
C THR A 135 7.72 -10.43 -11.94
N PRO A 136 6.84 -10.91 -11.05
CA PRO A 136 6.00 -12.07 -11.31
C PRO A 136 4.99 -11.81 -12.44
N ASP A 137 4.44 -12.89 -13.00
CA ASP A 137 3.20 -12.79 -13.76
C ASP A 137 2.06 -12.38 -12.82
N LYS A 138 1.36 -11.30 -13.16
CA LYS A 138 0.34 -10.68 -12.31
C LYS A 138 -1.02 -11.32 -12.48
N GLN A 139 -1.29 -11.97 -13.61
CA GLN A 139 -2.63 -12.47 -13.90
C GLN A 139 -3.15 -13.44 -12.81
N PRO A 140 -2.35 -14.40 -12.30
CA PRO A 140 -2.80 -15.26 -11.22
C PRO A 140 -3.13 -14.52 -9.91
N PHE A 141 -2.43 -13.43 -9.61
CA PHE A 141 -2.71 -12.59 -8.43
C PHE A 141 -4.02 -11.82 -8.62
N ILE A 142 -4.28 -11.32 -9.83
CA ILE A 142 -5.52 -10.63 -10.21
C ILE A 142 -6.70 -11.59 -10.13
N ASP A 143 -6.59 -12.78 -10.71
CA ASP A 143 -7.66 -13.78 -10.75
C ASP A 143 -8.10 -14.23 -9.35
N ALA A 144 -7.16 -14.27 -8.40
CA ALA A 144 -7.45 -14.60 -7.00
C ALA A 144 -8.34 -13.56 -6.29
N MET A 145 -8.47 -12.33 -6.81
CA MET A 145 -9.20 -11.25 -6.15
C MET A 145 -10.72 -11.31 -6.31
N GLY A 146 -11.26 -12.19 -7.16
CA GLY A 146 -12.71 -12.30 -7.41
C GLY A 146 -13.57 -12.30 -6.12
N PRO A 147 -13.30 -13.21 -5.16
CA PRO A 147 -14.02 -13.24 -3.88
C PRO A 147 -13.90 -11.95 -3.04
N VAL A 148 -12.79 -11.21 -3.18
CA VAL A 148 -12.58 -9.94 -2.45
C VAL A 148 -13.50 -8.86 -3.02
N TYR A 149 -13.61 -8.76 -4.35
CA TYR A 149 -14.56 -7.85 -4.99
C TYR A 149 -16.01 -8.18 -4.61
N GLU A 150 -16.39 -9.45 -4.69
CA GLU A 150 -17.74 -9.91 -4.30
C GLU A 150 -18.08 -9.56 -2.84
N LYS A 151 -17.11 -9.67 -1.94
CA LYS A 151 -17.30 -9.38 -0.52
C LYS A 151 -17.39 -7.88 -0.22
N HIS A 152 -16.57 -7.04 -0.87
CA HIS A 152 -16.42 -5.63 -0.48
C HIS A 152 -17.22 -4.66 -1.35
N VAL A 153 -17.55 -5.01 -2.60
CA VAL A 153 -18.28 -4.14 -3.54
C VAL A 153 -19.78 -4.51 -3.55
N LYS A 154 -20.49 -4.12 -2.48
CA LYS A 154 -21.89 -4.56 -2.27
C LYS A 154 -22.95 -3.62 -2.84
N ASP A 155 -22.76 -2.31 -2.71
CA ASP A 155 -23.76 -1.32 -3.12
C ASP A 155 -23.56 -0.84 -4.56
N ASP A 156 -24.63 -0.30 -5.15
CA ASP A 156 -24.66 0.07 -6.56
C ASP A 156 -23.71 1.22 -6.90
N LYS A 157 -23.36 2.09 -5.93
CA LYS A 157 -22.38 3.15 -6.17
C LYS A 157 -20.98 2.57 -6.28
N LEU A 158 -20.62 1.65 -5.39
CA LEU A 158 -19.33 0.96 -5.47
C LEU A 158 -19.23 0.11 -6.73
N LYS A 159 -20.29 -0.61 -7.09
CA LYS A 159 -20.34 -1.40 -8.34
C LYS A 159 -20.17 -0.56 -9.60
N ALA A 160 -20.64 0.68 -9.59
CA ALA A 160 -20.47 1.60 -10.71
C ALA A 160 -19.04 2.18 -10.82
N MET A 161 -18.19 2.00 -9.81
CA MET A 161 -16.81 2.50 -9.78
C MET A 161 -15.76 1.46 -10.17
N VAL A 162 -16.14 0.19 -10.33
CA VAL A 162 -15.23 -0.94 -10.64
C VAL A 162 -15.48 -1.53 -12.01
#